data_AF-A0A379T7M1-F1
#
_entry.id   AF-A0A379T7M1-F1
#
_cell.length_a   1.000
_cell.length_b   1.000
_cell.length_c   1.000
_cell.angle_alpha   90.00
_cell.angle_beta   90.00
_cell.angle_gamma   90.00
#
_symmetry.space_group_name_H-M   'P 1'
#
loop_
_entity.id
_entity.type
_entity.pdbx_description
1 polymer ?
#
loop_
_entity_poly.entity_id
_entity_poly.type
_entity_poly.pdbx_seq_one_letter_code
_entity_poly.pdbx_strand_id
1 'polypeptide(L)'
;MVEVPSVCYIIDHFCDEVDFFSIGSNDMTQYLYAVDRNNPRVSPLYNPITPSFLRMLRQIIHVAHERGKWVGICGELGWRKPLFTATFGTGAG
;
A
#
# COMPACT_ATOMS: atom_id res chain seq x y z
N MET A 1 7.51 6.10 4.35
CA MET A 1 6.07 5.90 4.06
C MET A 1 5.90 5.75 2.56
N VAL A 2 5.07 4.79 2.11
CA VAL A 2 4.85 4.47 0.70
C VAL A 2 3.42 4.85 0.34
N GLU A 3 3.27 6.00 -0.29
CA GLU A 3 1.95 6.58 -0.59
C GLU A 3 1.86 7.20 -1.99
N VAL A 4 2.97 7.21 -2.75
CA VAL A 4 3.03 7.67 -4.14
C VAL A 4 3.25 6.47 -5.06
N PRO A 5 2.41 6.25 -6.10
CA PRO A 5 2.51 5.06 -6.95
C PRO A 5 3.84 4.88 -7.68
N SER A 6 4.60 5.95 -7.91
CA SER A 6 5.93 5.86 -8.53
C SER A 6 6.89 4.99 -7.71
N VAL A 7 6.78 5.01 -6.38
CA VAL A 7 7.62 4.23 -5.46
C VAL A 7 7.48 2.73 -5.70
N CYS A 8 6.30 2.25 -6.10
CA CYS A 8 6.05 0.83 -6.39
C CYS A 8 6.99 0.26 -7.47
N TYR A 9 7.42 1.11 -8.41
CA TYR A 9 8.25 0.70 -9.55
C TYR A 9 9.75 0.72 -9.26
N ILE A 10 10.16 1.36 -8.15
CA ILE A 10 11.56 1.51 -7.76
C ILE A 10 11.78 1.17 -6.28
N ILE A 11 10.90 0.35 -5.70
CA ILE A 11 10.92 0.08 -4.26
C ILE A 11 12.18 -0.68 -3.83
N ASP A 12 12.77 -1.45 -4.74
CA ASP A 12 14.04 -2.12 -4.54
C ASP A 12 15.18 -1.13 -4.28
N HIS A 13 15.19 0.04 -4.96
CA HIS A 13 16.17 1.09 -4.70
C HIS A 13 16.03 1.68 -3.29
N PHE A 14 14.80 1.76 -2.78
CA PHE A 14 14.55 2.26 -1.43
C PHE A 14 14.93 1.26 -0.34
N CYS A 15 15.01 -0.04 -0.65
CA CYS A 15 15.29 -1.05 0.36
C CYS A 15 16.64 -0.82 1.04
N ASP A 16 17.65 -0.31 0.33
CA ASP A 16 18.98 -0.09 0.91
C ASP A 16 19.04 1.20 1.77
N GLU A 17 18.04 2.06 1.66
CA GLU A 17 18.01 3.41 2.26
C GLU A 17 17.10 3.51 3.50
N VAL A 18 16.25 2.51 3.74
CA VAL A 18 15.27 2.54 4.84
C VAL A 18 15.24 1.25 5.65
N ASP A 19 14.87 1.37 6.92
CA ASP A 19 14.73 0.22 7.83
C ASP A 19 13.47 -0.61 7.53
N PHE A 20 12.37 0.08 7.18
CA PHE A 20 11.08 -0.54 6.93
C PHE A 20 10.18 0.34 6.05
N PHE A 21 9.09 -0.24 5.56
CA PHE A 21 8.05 0.47 4.82
C PHE A 21 6.74 0.52 5.59
N SER A 22 6.00 1.61 5.42
CA SER A 22 4.62 1.74 5.89
C SER A 22 3.78 2.30 4.75
N ILE A 23 2.79 1.55 4.29
CA ILE A 23 1.94 1.92 3.16
C ILE A 23 0.83 2.85 3.64
N GLY A 24 0.81 4.06 3.12
CA GLY A 24 -0.27 5.03 3.34
C GLY A 24 -1.44 4.71 2.42
N SER A 25 -2.33 3.81 2.85
CA SER A 25 -3.40 3.30 1.98
C SER A 25 -4.32 4.39 1.42
N ASN A 26 -4.49 5.46 2.17
CA ASN A 26 -5.35 6.56 1.83
C ASN A 26 -4.86 7.34 0.61
N ASP A 27 -3.67 7.93 0.72
CA ASP A 27 -3.11 8.76 -0.32
C ASP A 27 -2.65 7.90 -1.51
N MET A 28 -2.20 6.67 -1.25
CA MET A 28 -1.92 5.71 -2.31
C MET A 28 -3.15 5.44 -3.18
N THR A 29 -4.33 5.22 -2.59
CA THR A 29 -5.57 4.98 -3.34
C THR A 29 -5.96 6.22 -4.15
N GLN A 30 -5.85 7.40 -3.54
CA GLN A 30 -6.15 8.67 -4.19
C GLN A 30 -5.26 8.91 -5.42
N TYR A 31 -3.95 8.74 -5.29
CA TYR A 31 -3.01 8.95 -6.40
C TYR A 31 -3.07 7.83 -7.44
N LEU A 32 -3.29 6.58 -7.03
CA LEU A 32 -3.39 5.45 -7.96
C LEU A 32 -4.60 5.56 -8.89
N TYR A 33 -5.72 6.06 -8.37
CA TYR A 33 -6.97 6.20 -9.14
C TYR A 33 -7.27 7.61 -9.61
N ALA A 34 -6.44 8.60 -9.25
CA ALA A 34 -6.70 10.01 -9.50
C ALA A 34 -8.07 10.47 -8.96
N VAL A 35 -8.41 10.01 -7.74
CA VAL A 35 -9.69 10.31 -7.08
C VAL A 35 -9.43 11.04 -5.76
N ASP A 36 -9.81 12.31 -5.69
CA ASP A 36 -9.87 13.05 -4.43
C ASP A 36 -11.04 12.53 -3.57
N ARG A 37 -10.73 11.86 -2.46
CA ARG A 37 -11.72 11.29 -1.54
C ARG A 37 -12.60 12.34 -0.87
N ASN A 38 -12.15 13.60 -0.79
CA ASN A 38 -12.91 14.70 -0.19
C ASN A 38 -13.83 15.39 -1.20
N ASN A 39 -13.74 15.06 -2.49
CA ASN A 39 -14.59 15.61 -3.53
C ASN A 39 -15.82 14.72 -3.77
N PRO A 40 -17.04 15.15 -3.38
CA PRO A 40 -18.26 14.34 -3.48
C PRO A 40 -18.61 13.88 -4.90
N ARG A 41 -18.08 14.57 -5.93
CA ARG A 41 -18.34 14.20 -7.34
C ARG A 41 -17.61 12.94 -7.77
N VAL A 42 -16.48 12.64 -7.13
CA VAL A 42 -15.60 11.52 -7.53
C VAL A 42 -15.34 10.53 -6.38
N SER A 43 -15.62 10.89 -5.14
CA SER A 43 -15.44 10.01 -3.97
C SER A 43 -16.13 8.64 -4.07
N PRO A 44 -17.25 8.44 -4.80
CA PRO A 44 -17.78 7.09 -5.02
C PRO A 44 -16.86 6.14 -5.80
N LEU A 45 -15.86 6.68 -6.52
CA LEU A 45 -14.85 5.90 -7.24
C LEU A 45 -13.65 5.52 -6.37
N TYR A 46 -13.54 6.07 -5.16
CA TYR A 46 -12.47 5.77 -4.23
C TYR A 46 -12.69 4.36 -3.64
N ASN A 47 -11.87 3.40 -4.08
CA ASN A 47 -11.97 2.02 -3.63
C ASN A 47 -10.57 1.42 -3.37
N PRO A 48 -10.18 1.26 -2.09
CA PRO A 48 -8.87 0.75 -1.73
C PRO A 48 -8.76 -0.80 -1.76
N ILE A 49 -9.76 -1.52 -2.29
CA ILE A 49 -9.75 -3.00 -2.36
C ILE A 49 -9.94 -3.55 -3.78
N THR A 50 -9.66 -2.75 -4.81
CA THR A 50 -9.71 -3.25 -6.19
C THR A 50 -8.52 -4.16 -6.52
N PRO A 51 -8.62 -5.02 -7.55
CA PRO A 51 -7.53 -5.91 -7.95
C PRO A 51 -6.21 -5.19 -8.26
N SER A 52 -6.23 -3.97 -8.81
CA SER A 52 -5.00 -3.23 -9.11
C SER A 52 -4.30 -2.76 -7.84
N PHE A 53 -5.04 -2.28 -6.84
CA PHE A 53 -4.49 -1.91 -5.54
C PHE A 53 -3.84 -3.12 -4.85
N LEU A 54 -4.56 -4.25 -4.80
CA LEU A 54 -4.07 -5.47 -4.15
C LEU A 54 -2.84 -6.05 -4.85
N ARG A 55 -2.78 -5.99 -6.19
CA ARG A 55 -1.58 -6.41 -6.94
C ARG A 55 -0.38 -5.51 -6.66
N MET A 56 -0.60 -4.20 -6.56
CA MET A 56 0.45 -3.24 -6.20
C MET A 56 0.95 -3.47 -4.77
N LEU A 57 0.06 -3.68 -3.79
CA LEU A 57 0.45 -4.05 -2.43
C LEU A 57 1.32 -5.30 -2.42
N ARG A 58 0.87 -6.36 -3.11
CA ARG A 58 1.61 -7.62 -3.21
C ARG A 58 3.01 -7.42 -3.81
N GLN A 59 3.15 -6.57 -4.83
CA GLN A 59 4.46 -6.26 -5.42
C GLN A 59 5.38 -5.57 -4.41
N ILE A 60 4.89 -4.53 -3.73
CA ILE A 60 5.64 -3.82 -2.68
C ILE A 60 6.13 -4.80 -1.61
N ILE A 61 5.20 -5.58 -1.06
CA ILE A 61 5.45 -6.51 0.04
C ILE A 61 6.47 -7.57 -0.39
N HIS A 62 6.29 -8.14 -1.58
CA HIS A 62 7.18 -9.18 -2.09
C HIS A 62 8.62 -8.67 -2.23
N VAL A 63 8.82 -7.54 -2.91
CA VAL A 63 10.17 -6.98 -3.14
C VAL A 63 10.83 -6.56 -1.82
N ALA A 64 10.07 -5.93 -0.92
CA ALA A 64 10.59 -5.54 0.38
C ALA A 64 11.01 -6.75 1.23
N HIS A 65 10.18 -7.81 1.26
CA HIS A 65 10.47 -9.04 2.00
C HIS A 65 11.69 -9.78 1.43
N GLU A 66 11.86 -9.82 0.10
CA GLU A 66 13.06 -10.38 -0.54
C GLU A 66 14.34 -9.64 -0.13
N ARG A 67 14.23 -8.35 0.21
CA ARG A 67 15.32 -7.50 0.72
C ARG A 67 15.40 -7.48 2.26
N GLY A 68 14.65 -8.34 2.94
CA GLY A 68 14.64 -8.46 4.41
C GLY A 68 14.00 -7.27 5.13
N LYS A 69 13.21 -6.45 4.42
CA LYS A 69 12.50 -5.30 4.98
C LYS A 69 11.10 -5.69 5.40
N TRP A 70 10.66 -5.19 6.55
CA TRP A 70 9.28 -5.34 6.99
C TRP A 70 8.39 -4.27 6.35
N VAL A 71 7.13 -4.60 6.10
CA VAL A 71 6.12 -3.70 5.54
C VAL A 71 4.87 -3.68 6.40
N GLY A 72 4.54 -2.50 6.92
CA GLY A 72 3.26 -2.20 7.55
C GLY A 72 2.29 -1.48 6.61
N ILE A 73 1.05 -1.30 7.07
CA ILE A 73 0.04 -0.50 6.38
C ILE A 73 -0.73 0.35 7.39
N CYS A 74 -0.90 1.64 7.06
CA CYS A 74 -1.67 2.59 7.84
C CYS A 74 -2.81 3.19 7.00
N GLY A 75 -3.73 3.90 7.66
CA GLY A 75 -4.96 4.40 7.05
C GLY A 75 -6.11 3.41 7.13
N GLU A 76 -7.14 3.62 6.33
CA GLU A 76 -8.41 2.89 6.45
C GLU A 76 -8.27 1.38 6.22
N LEU A 77 -7.28 0.96 5.42
CA LEU A 77 -7.03 -0.46 5.20
C LEU A 77 -6.27 -1.14 6.34
N GLY A 78 -5.51 -0.40 7.13
CA GLY A 78 -4.72 -1.00 8.21
C GLY A 78 -5.60 -1.74 9.20
N TRP A 79 -6.84 -1.26 9.44
CA TRP A 79 -7.72 -1.82 10.47
C TRP A 79 -8.58 -2.97 9.92
N ARG A 80 -8.51 -3.26 8.61
CA ARG A 80 -9.27 -4.33 7.96
C ARG A 80 -8.55 -5.67 8.08
N LYS A 81 -8.72 -6.33 9.23
CA LYS A 81 -8.09 -7.62 9.57
C LYS A 81 -8.10 -8.69 8.46
N PRO A 82 -9.20 -8.98 7.74
CA PRO A 82 -9.19 -10.04 6.73
C PRO A 82 -8.24 -9.75 5.55
N LEU A 83 -8.18 -8.49 5.13
CA LEU A 83 -7.33 -8.05 4.02
C LEU A 83 -5.86 -7.98 4.44
N PHE A 84 -5.62 -7.53 5.67
CA PHE A 84 -4.30 -7.50 6.27
C PHE A 84 -3.69 -8.91 6.31
N THR A 85 -4.41 -9.90 6.85
CA THR A 85 -3.92 -11.29 6.90
C THR A 85 -3.70 -11.88 5.51
N ALA A 86 -4.58 -11.61 4.54
CA ALA A 86 -4.44 -12.14 3.18
C ALA A 86 -3.23 -11.57 2.41
N THR A 87 -2.81 -10.34 2.74
CA THR A 87 -1.77 -9.62 2.00
C THR A 87 -0.41 -9.67 2.70
N PHE A 88 -0.40 -9.61 4.05
CA PHE A 88 0.81 -9.54 4.87
C PHE A 88 1.10 -10.83 5.65
N GLY A 89 0.17 -11.80 5.66
CA GLY A 89 0.29 -13.01 6.47
C GLY A 89 0.06 -12.77 7.97
N THR A 90 0.22 -13.81 8.79
CA THR A 90 0.05 -13.74 10.26
C THR A 90 1.25 -13.13 11.00
N GLY A 91 2.31 -12.72 10.27
CA GLY A 91 3.59 -12.30 10.85
C GLY A 91 3.86 -10.79 10.83
N ALA A 92 2.96 -9.97 10.30
CA ALA A 92 3.11 -8.51 10.31
C ALA A 92 2.52 -7.94 11.62
N GLY A 93 3.37 -7.85 12.64
CA GLY A 93 3.14 -7.07 13.87
C GLY A 93 3.90 -5.76 13.82
#